data_AF-A0A7I4YA40-F1
#
_entry.id   AF-A0A7I4YA40-F1
#
_cell.length_a   1.000
_cell.length_b   1.000
_cell.length_c   1.000
_cell.angle_alpha   90.00
_cell.angle_beta   90.00
_cell.angle_gamma   90.00
#
_symmetry.space_group_name_H-M   'P 1'
#
loop_
_entity.id
_entity.type
_entity.pdbx_description
1 polymer ?
#
loop_
_entity_poly.entity_id
_entity_poly.type
_entity_poly.pdbx_seq_one_letter_code
_entity_poly.pdbx_strand_id
1 'polypeptide(L)'
;MSSPHPIQRNASHRDSLSGVLRRSMSRLVSRSKKDAADLTREERATWEAEQLSCSLDLQAIHIDSAPFQLVENTSIFKIHSVFSLLGLRRAYVTKLGRLVGVVSLRELRCAIEDINHASSNGSTKSVDNQTAPVHHSDTLDSCLHKA
;
A
#
# COMPACT_ATOMS: atom_id res chain seq x y z
N MET A 1 -49.92 -51.39 28.17
CA MET A 1 -49.73 -50.07 27.51
C MET A 1 -48.39 -49.50 28.00
N SER A 2 -47.79 -48.56 27.27
CA SER A 2 -46.33 -48.35 27.28
C SER A 2 -45.77 -47.38 28.34
N SER A 3 -44.46 -47.53 28.59
CA SER A 3 -43.40 -46.61 29.10
C SER A 3 -43.63 -45.09 28.88
N PRO A 4 -42.99 -44.14 29.64
CA PRO A 4 -41.53 -44.12 29.88
C PRO A 4 -40.90 -43.48 31.17
N HIS A 5 -39.58 -43.76 31.31
CA HIS A 5 -38.39 -43.07 31.90
C HIS A 5 -38.47 -41.62 32.49
N PRO A 6 -37.52 -41.10 33.35
CA PRO A 6 -36.03 -41.25 33.20
C PRO A 6 -34.99 -41.12 34.40
N ILE A 7 -33.74 -41.58 34.14
CA ILE A 7 -32.37 -41.02 34.48
C ILE A 7 -31.67 -41.18 35.88
N GLN A 8 -30.30 -41.14 35.86
CA GLN A 8 -29.25 -41.40 36.90
C GLN A 8 -28.47 -40.09 37.28
N ARG A 9 -27.60 -39.89 38.31
CA ARG A 9 -26.37 -40.55 38.90
C ARG A 9 -25.19 -40.72 37.91
N ASN A 10 -23.87 -40.56 38.19
CA ASN A 10 -22.97 -40.02 39.26
C ASN A 10 -21.52 -39.83 38.62
N ALA A 11 -20.32 -39.52 39.19
CA ALA A 11 -19.69 -39.53 40.54
C ALA A 11 -18.36 -38.66 40.61
N SER A 12 -17.48 -38.91 41.60
CA SER A 12 -16.11 -38.32 41.88
C SER A 12 -15.01 -38.68 40.85
N HIS A 13 -13.83 -38.04 40.67
CA HIS A 13 -12.85 -37.23 41.45
C HIS A 13 -11.72 -37.98 42.21
N ARG A 14 -10.44 -37.75 41.79
CA ARG A 14 -9.11 -37.73 42.49
C ARG A 14 -7.92 -38.26 41.65
N ASP A 15 -6.68 -38.03 42.14
CA ASP A 15 -5.50 -37.61 41.34
C ASP A 15 -4.23 -38.50 41.43
N SER A 16 -3.20 -38.13 40.63
CA SER A 16 -1.73 -38.23 40.89
C SER A 16 -0.86 -39.10 39.95
N LEU A 17 0.47 -38.90 40.02
CA LEU A 17 1.48 -39.16 38.96
C LEU A 17 2.71 -39.97 39.42
N SER A 18 3.31 -40.78 38.52
CA SER A 18 4.78 -40.98 38.31
C SER A 18 5.09 -42.26 37.48
N GLY A 19 6.35 -42.43 37.03
CA GLY A 19 6.90 -43.76 36.66
C GLY A 19 7.18 -44.03 35.17
N VAL A 20 8.39 -43.72 34.70
CA VAL A 20 8.91 -44.01 33.34
C VAL A 20 9.09 -45.52 33.09
N LEU A 21 8.63 -46.06 31.93
CA LEU A 21 9.28 -47.22 31.27
C LEU A 21 8.96 -47.39 29.75
N ARG A 22 9.96 -47.06 28.91
CA ARG A 22 10.43 -47.86 27.73
C ARG A 22 9.47 -48.30 26.59
N ARG A 23 9.16 -47.36 25.69
CA ARG A 23 9.48 -47.40 24.23
C ARG A 23 9.34 -48.76 23.49
N SER A 24 8.35 -48.90 22.60
CA SER A 24 8.59 -49.47 21.24
C SER A 24 7.47 -49.27 20.19
N MET A 25 7.89 -48.81 19.00
CA MET A 25 7.38 -49.09 17.64
C MET A 25 5.86 -49.30 17.40
N SER A 26 5.18 -48.22 16.97
CA SER A 26 4.16 -48.30 15.90
C SER A 26 4.40 -47.18 14.90
N ARG A 27 4.93 -47.52 13.71
CA ARG A 27 5.07 -46.58 12.59
C ARG A 27 3.76 -46.59 11.82
N LEU A 28 3.00 -45.48 11.81
CA LEU A 28 1.96 -45.10 10.84
C LEU A 28 1.27 -43.83 11.39
N VAL A 29 1.09 -42.73 10.66
CA VAL A 29 1.57 -42.40 9.30
C VAL A 29 2.36 -41.10 9.34
N SER A 30 3.41 -41.01 8.53
CA SER A 30 4.09 -39.74 8.24
C SER A 30 3.14 -38.85 7.44
N ARG A 31 2.21 -38.17 8.13
CA ARG A 31 1.37 -37.11 7.56
C ARG A 31 2.19 -35.83 7.43
N SER A 32 3.32 -35.95 6.72
CA SER A 32 3.81 -34.90 5.84
C SER A 32 2.67 -34.58 4.88
N LYS A 33 1.82 -33.65 5.30
CA LYS A 33 1.03 -32.86 4.39
C LYS A 33 2.08 -32.15 3.53
N LYS A 34 2.39 -32.73 2.37
CA LYS A 34 3.14 -32.04 1.34
C LYS A 34 2.27 -30.83 1.00
N ASP A 35 2.68 -29.66 1.49
CA ASP A 35 2.04 -28.43 1.10
C ASP A 35 2.23 -28.26 -0.40
N ALA A 36 1.14 -27.85 -1.07
CA ALA A 36 1.00 -28.05 -2.50
C ALA A 36 1.92 -27.08 -3.25
N ALA A 37 2.95 -27.64 -3.89
CA ALA A 37 3.90 -26.93 -4.74
C ALA A 37 4.51 -25.68 -4.08
N ASP A 38 5.35 -25.89 -3.05
CA ASP A 38 6.41 -24.92 -2.77
C ASP A 38 7.44 -25.01 -3.92
N LEU A 39 7.15 -24.28 -5.01
CA LEU A 39 8.01 -24.16 -6.18
C LEU A 39 9.41 -23.74 -5.72
N THR A 40 10.46 -24.30 -6.31
CA THR A 40 11.82 -23.81 -6.07
C THR A 40 11.96 -22.34 -6.49
N ARG A 41 13.06 -21.68 -6.09
CA ARG A 41 13.25 -20.27 -6.41
C ARG A 41 13.29 -20.00 -7.91
N GLU A 42 13.89 -20.93 -8.67
CA GLU A 42 13.90 -20.91 -10.14
C GLU A 42 12.51 -21.16 -10.74
N GLU A 43 11.82 -22.25 -10.34
CA GLU A 43 10.48 -22.60 -10.87
C GLU A 43 9.42 -21.51 -10.59
N ARG A 44 9.52 -20.85 -9.42
CA ARG A 44 8.65 -19.72 -9.08
C ARG A 44 8.93 -18.52 -10.00
N ALA A 45 10.21 -18.22 -10.28
CA ALA A 45 10.58 -17.11 -11.16
C ALA A 45 10.17 -17.35 -12.62
N THR A 46 10.24 -18.59 -13.12
CA THR A 46 9.72 -18.93 -14.46
C THR A 46 8.20 -18.80 -14.51
N TRP A 47 7.48 -19.30 -13.49
CA TRP A 47 6.03 -19.16 -13.41
C TRP A 47 5.58 -17.69 -13.31
N GLU A 48 6.26 -16.88 -12.48
CA GLU A 48 5.99 -15.43 -12.37
C GLU A 48 6.19 -14.72 -13.72
N ALA A 49 7.26 -15.04 -14.46
CA ALA A 49 7.50 -14.48 -15.79
C ALA A 49 6.45 -14.91 -16.82
N GLU A 50 6.03 -16.19 -16.81
CA GLU A 50 4.95 -16.70 -17.64
C GLU A 50 3.63 -15.99 -17.34
N GLN A 51 3.23 -15.87 -16.07
CA GLN A 51 1.99 -15.18 -15.69
C GLN A 51 2.01 -13.69 -16.01
N LEU A 52 3.15 -13.01 -15.85
CA LEU A 52 3.30 -11.60 -16.24
C LEU A 52 3.25 -11.39 -17.76
N SER A 53 3.45 -12.43 -18.57
CA SER A 53 3.25 -12.38 -20.03
C SER A 53 1.77 -12.56 -20.44
N CYS A 54 0.93 -13.11 -19.56
CA CYS A 54 -0.48 -13.34 -19.85
C CYS A 54 -1.32 -12.06 -19.70
N SER A 55 -2.27 -11.87 -20.63
CA SER A 55 -3.27 -10.81 -20.53
C SER A 55 -4.21 -11.07 -19.35
N LEU A 56 -4.31 -10.13 -18.42
CA LEU A 56 -5.25 -10.20 -17.29
C LEU A 56 -6.69 -10.10 -17.80
N ASP A 57 -7.54 -11.08 -17.46
CA ASP A 57 -8.99 -10.91 -17.57
C ASP A 57 -9.50 -10.04 -16.43
N LEU A 58 -10.04 -8.88 -16.79
CA LEU A 58 -10.63 -7.93 -15.85
C LEU A 58 -12.13 -8.18 -15.62
N GLN A 59 -12.80 -9.05 -16.39
CA GLN A 59 -14.23 -9.33 -16.21
C GLN A 59 -14.53 -10.19 -14.98
N ALA A 60 -13.60 -11.08 -14.61
CA ALA A 60 -13.68 -11.88 -13.38
C ALA A 60 -13.35 -11.09 -12.10
N ILE A 61 -12.90 -9.83 -12.20
CA ILE A 61 -12.41 -9.02 -11.07
C ILE A 61 -13.43 -7.94 -10.70
N HIS A 62 -13.76 -7.84 -9.41
CA HIS A 62 -14.60 -6.74 -8.92
C HIS A 62 -13.77 -5.45 -8.87
N ILE A 63 -14.10 -4.50 -9.76
CA ILE A 63 -13.48 -3.17 -9.79
C ILE A 63 -14.50 -2.16 -9.22
N ASP A 64 -14.26 -1.75 -7.98
CA ASP A 64 -15.04 -0.68 -7.34
C ASP A 64 -14.90 0.64 -8.09
N SER A 65 -16.03 1.33 -8.30
CA SER A 65 -16.03 2.71 -8.79
C SER A 65 -15.59 3.66 -7.68
N ALA A 66 -14.72 4.62 -8.01
CA ALA A 66 -14.22 5.58 -7.03
C ALA A 66 -15.40 6.39 -6.42
N PRO A 67 -15.53 6.48 -5.08
CA PRO A 67 -16.69 7.10 -4.43
C PRO A 67 -16.75 8.63 -4.57
N PHE A 68 -15.68 9.24 -5.09
CA PHE A 68 -15.62 10.63 -5.53
C PHE A 68 -14.59 10.73 -6.67
N GLN A 69 -14.68 11.80 -7.46
CA GLN A 69 -13.76 12.09 -8.55
C GLN A 69 -13.08 13.44 -8.29
N LEU A 70 -11.74 13.47 -8.34
CA LEU A 70 -10.97 14.71 -8.30
C LEU A 70 -10.67 15.17 -9.73
N VAL A 71 -11.02 16.41 -10.07
CA VAL A 71 -10.83 17.00 -11.40
C VAL A 71 -9.62 17.92 -11.38
N GLU A 72 -8.81 17.89 -12.44
CA GLU A 72 -7.56 18.68 -12.60
C GLU A 72 -7.67 20.19 -12.32
N ASN A 73 -8.85 20.79 -12.47
CA ASN A 73 -9.11 22.22 -12.26
C ASN A 73 -9.59 22.58 -10.84
N THR A 74 -9.56 21.62 -9.90
CA THR A 74 -9.97 21.86 -8.51
C THR A 74 -8.88 22.64 -7.77
N SER A 75 -9.22 23.80 -7.18
CA SER A 75 -8.24 24.60 -6.44
C SER A 75 -7.73 23.88 -5.18
N ILE A 76 -6.42 24.02 -4.89
CA ILE A 76 -5.74 23.25 -3.84
C ILE A 76 -6.42 23.31 -2.46
N PHE A 77 -6.94 24.48 -2.07
CA PHE A 77 -7.69 24.65 -0.82
C PHE A 77 -8.99 23.84 -0.79
N LYS A 78 -9.72 23.72 -1.92
CA LYS A 78 -10.90 22.85 -2.02
C LYS A 78 -10.50 21.37 -1.93
N ILE A 79 -9.36 20.97 -2.52
CA ILE A 79 -8.82 19.62 -2.38
C ILE A 79 -8.54 19.32 -0.91
N HIS A 80 -7.91 20.26 -0.18
CA HIS A 80 -7.68 20.12 1.26
C HIS A 80 -9.00 19.98 2.04
N SER A 81 -10.01 20.79 1.76
CA SER A 81 -11.34 20.66 2.41
C SER A 81 -11.94 19.27 2.19
N VAL A 82 -11.92 18.76 0.96
CA VAL A 82 -12.44 17.42 0.62
C VAL A 82 -11.64 16.31 1.30
N PHE A 83 -10.30 16.39 1.31
CA PHE A 83 -9.45 15.42 1.98
C PHE A 83 -9.69 15.37 3.50
N SER A 84 -9.84 16.54 4.13
CA SER A 84 -10.15 16.64 5.56
C SER A 84 -11.55 16.13 5.90
N LEU A 85 -12.55 16.47 5.09
CA LEU A 85 -13.96 16.07 5.31
C LEU A 85 -14.16 14.56 5.17
N LEU A 86 -13.48 13.94 4.20
CA LEU A 86 -13.62 12.52 3.87
C LEU A 86 -12.51 11.62 4.45
N GLY A 87 -11.61 12.17 5.27
CA GLY A 87 -10.50 11.43 5.89
C GLY A 87 -9.48 10.82 4.91
N LEU A 88 -9.36 11.40 3.71
CA LEU A 88 -8.66 10.77 2.58
C LEU A 88 -7.14 10.85 2.72
N ARG A 89 -6.47 9.76 2.35
CA ARG A 89 -5.00 9.68 2.27
C ARG A 89 -4.46 9.93 0.86
N ARG A 90 -5.21 9.52 -0.16
CA ARG A 90 -4.89 9.63 -1.60
C ARG A 90 -6.17 9.85 -2.42
N ALA A 91 -6.07 10.55 -3.54
CA ALA A 91 -7.14 10.74 -4.51
C ALA A 91 -6.59 10.65 -5.96
N TYR A 92 -7.42 10.14 -6.88
CA TYR A 92 -7.09 10.04 -8.30
C TYR A 92 -7.56 11.30 -9.05
N VAL A 93 -6.62 12.03 -9.65
CA VAL A 93 -6.89 13.22 -10.46
C VAL A 93 -7.24 12.80 -11.88
N THR A 94 -8.29 13.39 -12.44
CA THR A 94 -8.84 13.01 -13.73
C THR A 94 -9.13 14.20 -14.65
N LYS A 95 -9.09 13.93 -15.96
CA LYS A 95 -9.47 14.84 -17.05
C LYS A 95 -10.31 14.05 -18.05
N LEU A 96 -11.59 14.40 -18.20
CA LEU A 96 -12.54 13.70 -19.09
C LEU A 96 -12.53 12.16 -18.91
N GLY A 97 -12.55 11.70 -17.66
CA GLY A 97 -12.51 10.28 -17.30
C GLY A 97 -11.14 9.60 -17.41
N ARG A 98 -10.13 10.24 -18.00
CA ARG A 98 -8.76 9.72 -18.04
C ARG A 98 -8.03 10.05 -16.74
N LEU A 99 -7.25 9.09 -16.22
CA LEU A 99 -6.34 9.30 -15.10
C LEU A 99 -5.21 10.24 -15.53
N VAL A 100 -4.97 11.30 -14.75
CA VAL A 100 -3.89 12.26 -14.96
C VAL A 100 -2.78 12.08 -13.91
N GLY A 101 -3.15 11.69 -12.68
CA GLY A 101 -2.20 11.46 -11.59
C GLY A 101 -2.87 11.09 -10.28
N VAL A 102 -2.09 11.03 -9.22
CA VAL A 102 -2.55 10.77 -7.84
C VAL A 102 -2.03 11.90 -6.95
N VAL A 103 -2.86 12.38 -6.04
CA VAL A 103 -2.48 13.35 -5.00
C VAL A 103 -2.60 12.69 -3.64
N SER A 104 -1.59 12.83 -2.78
CA SER A 104 -1.64 12.42 -1.37
C SER A 104 -1.82 13.60 -0.42
N LEU A 105 -2.28 13.30 0.80
CA LEU A 105 -2.41 14.27 1.89
C LEU A 105 -1.07 14.91 2.30
N ARG A 106 0.08 14.28 1.98
CA ARG A 106 1.41 14.84 2.28
C ARG A 106 1.77 15.97 1.32
N GLU A 107 1.73 15.68 0.02
CA GLU A 107 2.03 16.67 -1.03
C GLU A 107 1.09 17.88 -0.93
N LEU A 108 -0.18 17.62 -0.64
CA LEU A 108 -1.22 18.63 -0.45
C LEU A 108 -0.96 19.58 0.74
N ARG A 109 -0.26 19.13 1.78
CA ARG A 109 0.14 20.00 2.91
C ARG A 109 1.35 20.85 2.55
N CYS A 110 2.42 20.23 2.07
CA CYS A 110 3.64 20.94 1.68
C CYS A 110 3.35 22.03 0.65
N ALA A 111 2.56 21.73 -0.40
CA ALA A 111 2.20 22.72 -1.41
C ALA A 111 1.33 23.88 -0.87
N ILE A 112 0.61 23.71 0.25
CA ILE A 112 -0.12 24.82 0.92
C ILE A 112 0.83 25.62 1.81
N GLU A 113 1.76 24.97 2.50
CA GLU A 113 2.84 25.60 3.26
C GLU A 113 3.71 26.48 2.33
N ASP A 114 4.11 25.95 1.17
CA ASP A 114 4.88 26.64 0.12
C ASP A 114 4.16 27.89 -0.40
N ILE A 115 2.85 27.81 -0.69
CA ILE A 115 2.04 28.95 -1.15
C ILE A 115 2.01 30.07 -0.09
N ASN A 116 1.88 29.70 1.20
CA ASN A 116 1.88 30.68 2.29
C ASN A 116 3.25 31.36 2.45
N HIS A 117 4.34 30.60 2.33
CA HIS A 117 5.71 31.14 2.36
C HIS A 117 6.06 31.99 1.13
N ALA A 118 5.54 31.64 -0.06
CA ALA A 118 5.66 32.50 -1.24
C ALA A 118 4.98 33.87 -1.01
N SER A 119 3.82 33.88 -0.34
CA SER A 119 3.08 35.11 -0.06
C SER A 119 3.73 36.02 0.99
N SER A 120 4.55 35.50 1.92
CA SER A 120 5.25 36.34 2.92
C SER A 120 6.44 37.11 2.36
N ASN A 121 6.95 36.71 1.19
CA ASN A 121 8.23 37.19 0.67
C ASN A 121 8.09 38.34 -0.36
N GLY A 122 6.89 38.95 -0.47
CA GLY A 122 6.59 40.05 -1.40
C GLY A 122 7.24 41.40 -1.08
N SER A 123 8.13 41.48 -0.09
CA SER A 123 8.76 42.73 0.38
C SER A 123 9.94 43.17 -0.51
N THR A 124 9.60 43.80 -1.64
CA THR A 124 10.35 44.88 -2.30
C THR A 124 11.88 44.89 -2.17
N LYS A 125 12.58 44.54 -3.26
CA LYS A 125 13.88 45.14 -3.61
C LYS A 125 13.89 45.62 -5.06
N SER A 126 13.31 46.78 -5.30
CA SER A 126 13.59 47.57 -6.50
C SER A 126 15.01 48.12 -6.40
N VAL A 127 15.87 47.78 -7.36
CA VAL A 127 17.17 48.41 -7.58
C VAL A 127 17.35 48.56 -9.08
N ASP A 128 17.28 49.79 -9.56
CA ASP A 128 17.29 50.10 -10.99
C ASP A 128 18.68 50.11 -11.62
N ASN A 129 18.72 49.78 -12.92
CA ASN A 129 19.69 50.21 -13.94
C ASN A 129 21.20 50.08 -13.66
N GLN A 130 21.87 49.23 -14.44
CA GLN A 130 22.58 49.74 -15.62
C GLN A 130 22.98 48.67 -16.66
N THR A 131 22.75 49.06 -17.92
CA THR A 131 23.39 48.72 -19.22
C THR A 131 24.45 47.61 -19.30
N ALA A 132 24.30 46.73 -20.30
CA ALA A 132 25.27 45.69 -20.68
C ALA A 132 26.52 46.24 -21.43
N PRO A 133 27.57 45.42 -21.64
CA PRO A 133 27.58 44.63 -22.88
C PRO A 133 28.09 43.17 -22.74
N VAL A 134 27.98 42.44 -23.85
CA VAL A 134 28.36 41.02 -24.05
C VAL A 134 29.88 40.79 -23.95
N HIS A 135 30.30 39.62 -23.45
CA HIS A 135 31.58 39.01 -23.81
C HIS A 135 31.50 37.46 -23.85
N HIS A 136 32.22 36.85 -24.79
CA HIS A 136 32.36 35.39 -24.93
C HIS A 136 33.39 34.82 -23.94
N SER A 137 33.16 33.60 -23.43
CA SER A 137 33.94 32.41 -23.83
C SER A 137 33.45 31.13 -23.12
N ASP A 138 33.67 29.98 -23.74
CA ASP A 138 33.29 28.65 -23.26
C ASP A 138 34.09 28.19 -22.02
N THR A 139 33.49 27.33 -21.19
CA THR A 139 34.17 26.29 -20.39
C THR A 139 33.16 25.18 -20.08
N LEU A 140 33.59 23.93 -20.25
CA LEU A 140 32.79 22.73 -19.98
C LEU A 140 33.06 22.14 -18.59
N ASP A 141 32.11 21.33 -18.13
CA ASP A 141 32.27 20.21 -17.20
C ASP A 141 32.46 20.45 -15.69
N SER A 142 32.02 19.42 -14.94
CA SER A 142 32.12 19.26 -13.48
C SER A 142 31.33 20.29 -12.63
N CYS A 143 30.43 19.90 -11.73
CA CYS A 143 30.57 18.79 -10.80
C CYS A 143 29.27 18.01 -10.60
N LEU A 144 29.26 16.75 -11.07
CA LEU A 144 28.37 15.72 -10.55
C LEU A 144 28.96 15.18 -9.24
N HIS A 145 28.11 14.67 -8.34
CA HIS A 145 28.40 14.16 -6.99
C HIS A 145 28.51 15.22 -5.87
N LYS A 146 27.56 15.15 -4.94
CA LYS A 146 27.83 14.48 -3.66
C LYS A 146 26.61 13.70 -3.18
N ALA A 147 26.87 12.57 -2.54
CA ALA A 147 25.93 11.80 -1.73
C ALA A 147 26.33 11.95 -0.24
#